data_AF-A0A257WZ04-F1
#
_entry.id   AF-A0A257WZ04-F1
#
_cell.length_a   1.000
_cell.length_b   1.000
_cell.length_c   1.000
_cell.angle_alpha   90.00
_cell.angle_beta   90.00
_cell.angle_gamma   90.00
#
_symmetry.space_group_name_H-M   'P 1'
#
loop_
_entity.id
_entity.type
_entity.pdbx_description
1 polymer ?
#
loop_
_entity_poly.entity_id
_entity_poly.type
_entity_poly.pdbx_seq_one_letter_code
_entity_poly.pdbx_strand_id
1 'polypeptide(L)'
;MAMKPVTGVAIMMLQDEGKLNIADPVAKHLPEFAALKTPAGKAANLTITQILTHTSGLGEAKGPKADEAHTLADLVPIWLATPMQFEPGEKWQYCQSGINAAARIVEVISGMTFDEFLQKRVFDPLGMTNTTFYPTDAQWEKMATGYAKNKETGKLVAVPPRGDFGKRGRPPQGNGGLYSCAKDYTRFCQMLLNGGTLAGKRILSPEAVKILSSALRLLPESGVRQSRQELRLGHRCLCAEGAA
;
A
#
# COMPACT_ATOMS: atom_id res chain seq x y z
N MET A 1 7.38 -6.47 0.52
CA MET A 1 6.86 -5.12 0.21
C MET A 1 5.77 -5.10 -0.86
N ALA A 2 5.33 -6.24 -1.39
CA ALA A 2 4.30 -6.34 -2.44
C ALA A 2 2.86 -5.99 -2.00
N MET A 3 2.59 -5.91 -0.70
CA MET A 3 1.22 -5.73 -0.19
C MET A 3 0.68 -4.29 -0.31
N LYS A 4 1.52 -3.27 -0.07
CA LYS A 4 1.06 -1.87 -0.01
C LYS A 4 0.42 -1.37 -1.31
N PRO A 5 0.95 -1.69 -2.50
CA PRO A 5 0.28 -1.34 -3.75
C PRO A 5 -1.11 -1.96 -3.87
N VAL A 6 -1.30 -3.19 -3.37
CA VAL A 6 -2.62 -3.87 -3.37
C VAL A 6 -3.59 -3.13 -2.45
N THR A 7 -3.16 -2.68 -1.27
CA THR A 7 -3.97 -1.83 -0.38
C THR A 7 -4.33 -0.49 -1.04
N GLY A 8 -3.39 0.12 -1.75
CA GLY A 8 -3.65 1.34 -2.54
C GLY A 8 -4.73 1.11 -3.61
N VAL A 9 -4.66 0.01 -4.35
CA VAL A 9 -5.70 -0.38 -5.32
C VAL A 9 -7.06 -0.55 -4.64
N ALA A 10 -7.13 -1.23 -3.49
CA ALA A 10 -8.39 -1.41 -2.76
C ALA A 10 -9.04 -0.09 -2.34
N ILE A 11 -8.26 0.88 -1.85
CA ILE A 11 -8.78 2.23 -1.55
C ILE A 11 -9.27 2.93 -2.82
N MET A 12 -8.49 2.85 -3.90
CA MET A 12 -8.88 3.51 -5.15
C MET A 12 -10.12 2.89 -5.79
N MET A 13 -10.38 1.59 -5.60
CA MET A 13 -11.64 0.96 -6.02
C MET A 13 -12.84 1.60 -5.30
N LEU A 14 -12.72 1.84 -3.99
CA LEU A 14 -13.78 2.49 -3.22
C LEU A 14 -13.95 3.97 -3.61
N GLN A 15 -12.87 4.64 -4.00
CA GLN A 15 -12.96 5.99 -4.57
C GLN A 15 -13.67 5.99 -5.93
N ASP A 16 -13.32 5.08 -6.84
CA ASP A 16 -13.99 4.95 -8.14
C ASP A 16 -15.49 4.69 -7.99
N GLU A 17 -15.88 3.96 -6.95
CA GLU A 17 -17.28 3.68 -6.60
C GLU A 17 -17.99 4.86 -5.90
N GLY A 18 -17.28 5.98 -5.65
CA GLY A 18 -17.82 7.15 -4.95
C GLY A 18 -18.09 6.91 -3.45
N LYS A 19 -17.52 5.86 -2.86
CA LYS A 19 -17.75 5.48 -1.46
C LYS A 19 -16.84 6.21 -0.46
N LEU A 20 -15.73 6.74 -0.93
CA LEU A 20 -14.82 7.60 -0.18
C LEU A 20 -14.17 8.63 -1.10
N ASN A 21 -13.60 9.68 -0.52
CA ASN A 21 -12.64 10.55 -1.17
C ASN A 21 -11.29 10.40 -0.45
N ILE A 22 -10.19 10.19 -1.17
CA ILE A 22 -8.85 10.07 -0.57
C ILE A 22 -8.38 11.35 0.13
N ALA A 23 -9.03 12.50 -0.12
CA ALA A 23 -8.83 13.73 0.65
C ALA A 23 -9.63 13.76 1.96
N ASP A 24 -10.53 12.81 2.20
CA ASP A 24 -11.29 12.73 3.44
C ASP A 24 -10.35 12.56 4.65
N PRO A 25 -10.67 13.18 5.80
CA PRO A 25 -10.04 12.85 7.06
C PRO A 25 -10.24 11.36 7.38
N VAL A 26 -9.20 10.69 7.89
CA VAL A 26 -9.30 9.29 8.34
C VAL A 26 -10.42 9.11 9.36
N ALA A 27 -10.60 10.10 10.24
CA ALA A 27 -11.65 10.12 11.27
C ALA A 27 -13.08 10.03 10.73
N LYS A 28 -13.31 10.32 9.44
CA LYS A 28 -14.63 10.14 8.80
C LYS A 28 -15.03 8.66 8.74
N HIS A 29 -14.06 7.77 8.60
CA HIS A 29 -14.28 6.33 8.47
C HIS A 29 -13.83 5.55 9.71
N LEU A 30 -12.90 6.09 10.49
CA LEU A 30 -12.42 5.54 11.76
C LEU A 30 -12.52 6.63 12.86
N PRO A 31 -13.71 6.86 13.44
CA PRO A 31 -13.98 7.97 14.36
C PRO A 31 -12.99 8.11 15.52
N GLU A 32 -12.38 7.02 15.95
CA GLU A 32 -11.36 6.96 17.00
C GLU A 32 -10.14 7.83 16.68
N PHE A 33 -9.83 8.05 15.39
CA PHE A 33 -8.76 8.95 14.95
C PHE A 33 -9.04 10.43 15.23
N ALA A 34 -10.29 10.83 15.53
CA ALA A 34 -10.61 12.22 15.89
C ALA A 34 -9.96 12.66 17.21
N ALA A 35 -9.62 11.71 18.09
CA ALA A 35 -8.94 11.99 19.36
C ALA A 35 -7.45 12.27 19.18
N LEU A 36 -6.86 11.91 18.04
CA LEU A 36 -5.42 12.00 17.81
C LEU A 36 -4.95 13.45 17.80
N LYS A 37 -3.86 13.72 18.52
CA LYS A 37 -3.24 15.04 18.61
C LYS A 37 -1.87 15.04 17.94
N THR A 38 -1.58 16.13 17.24
CA THR A 38 -0.26 16.39 16.67
C THR A 38 0.73 16.78 17.78
N PRO A 39 2.05 16.83 17.50
CA PRO A 39 3.04 17.32 18.46
C PRO A 39 2.72 18.73 18.98
N ALA A 40 2.07 19.59 18.18
CA ALA A 40 1.61 20.91 18.61
C ALA A 40 0.31 20.90 19.46
N GLY A 41 -0.21 19.71 19.82
CA GLY A 41 -1.43 19.55 20.62
C GLY A 41 -2.74 19.83 19.86
N LYS A 42 -2.68 20.02 18.53
CA LYS A 42 -3.86 20.26 17.69
C LYS A 42 -4.52 18.95 17.27
N ALA A 43 -5.77 18.99 16.84
CA ALA A 43 -6.41 17.82 16.23
C ALA A 43 -5.65 17.43 14.96
N ALA A 44 -5.30 16.14 14.83
CA ALA A 44 -4.44 15.66 13.75
C ALA A 44 -5.07 15.82 12.36
N ASN A 45 -6.35 15.46 12.20
CA ASN A 45 -7.09 15.58 10.94
C ASN A 45 -6.32 15.07 9.71
N LEU A 46 -5.50 14.03 9.88
CA LEU A 46 -4.78 13.41 8.78
C LEU A 46 -5.76 12.79 7.77
N THR A 47 -5.39 12.84 6.50
CA THR A 47 -6.20 12.36 5.37
C THR A 47 -5.83 10.94 4.96
N ILE A 48 -6.73 10.29 4.21
CA ILE A 48 -6.46 8.99 3.59
C ILE A 48 -5.24 9.08 2.66
N THR A 49 -5.08 10.19 1.93
CA THR A 49 -3.91 10.44 1.10
C THR A 49 -2.64 10.39 1.94
N GLN A 50 -2.59 11.11 3.06
CA GLN A 50 -1.39 11.18 3.90
C GLN A 50 -1.00 9.83 4.53
N ILE A 51 -1.95 8.94 4.86
CA ILE A 51 -1.61 7.58 5.32
C ILE A 51 -1.08 6.70 4.19
N LEU A 52 -1.61 6.84 2.97
CA LEU A 52 -1.16 6.09 1.80
C LEU A 52 0.22 6.55 1.31
N THR A 53 0.54 7.82 1.50
CA THR A 53 1.78 8.44 1.00
C THR A 53 2.88 8.55 2.05
N HIS A 54 2.69 7.94 3.22
CA HIS A 54 3.65 7.96 4.33
C HIS A 54 4.01 9.38 4.80
N THR A 55 3.02 10.27 4.83
CA THR A 55 3.17 11.66 5.27
C THR A 55 2.16 12.01 6.36
N SER A 56 1.68 11.01 7.09
CA SER A 56 0.64 11.14 8.11
C SER A 56 1.13 11.61 9.46
N GLY A 57 2.43 11.51 9.75
CA GLY A 57 2.97 11.74 11.08
C GLY A 57 2.66 10.64 12.10
N LEU A 58 1.97 9.56 11.72
CA LEU A 58 1.64 8.46 12.62
C LEU A 58 2.91 7.74 13.12
N GLY A 59 2.95 7.43 14.41
CA GLY A 59 3.95 6.55 14.99
C GLY A 59 3.71 5.08 14.63
N GLU A 60 4.72 4.25 14.84
CA GLU A 60 4.63 2.80 14.61
C GLU A 60 4.23 2.07 15.88
N ALA A 61 3.08 1.41 15.86
CA ALA A 61 2.73 0.47 16.92
C ALA A 61 3.57 -0.80 16.79
N LYS A 62 4.30 -1.15 17.85
CA LYS A 62 4.99 -2.42 18.03
C LYS A 62 4.77 -2.93 19.45
N GLY A 63 5.00 -4.22 19.66
CA GLY A 63 5.05 -4.83 20.98
C GLY A 63 3.96 -5.87 21.23
N PRO A 64 3.94 -6.48 22.43
CA PRO A 64 3.16 -7.69 22.71
C PRO A 64 1.67 -7.59 22.38
N LYS A 65 1.05 -6.42 22.62
CA LYS A 65 -0.36 -6.18 22.28
C LYS A 65 -0.66 -6.29 20.79
N ALA A 66 0.28 -5.85 19.93
CA ALA A 66 0.14 -6.03 18.49
C ALA A 66 0.32 -7.50 18.10
N ASP A 67 1.15 -8.24 18.85
CA ASP A 67 1.37 -9.66 18.68
C ASP A 67 0.20 -10.52 19.18
N GLU A 68 -0.76 -9.95 19.89
CA GLU A 68 -2.01 -10.61 20.34
C GLU A 68 -3.23 -10.23 19.49
N ALA A 69 -3.08 -9.28 18.56
CA ALA A 69 -4.19 -8.84 17.73
C ALA A 69 -4.70 -9.95 16.80
N HIS A 70 -6.02 -10.04 16.68
CA HIS A 70 -6.73 -10.99 15.83
C HIS A 70 -7.35 -10.30 14.60
N THR A 71 -7.75 -9.04 14.73
CA THR A 71 -8.38 -8.23 13.68
C THR A 71 -7.65 -6.91 13.45
N LEU A 72 -7.89 -6.26 12.31
CA LEU A 72 -7.34 -4.92 12.07
C LEU A 72 -7.92 -3.88 13.06
N ALA A 73 -9.14 -4.11 13.56
CA ALA A 73 -9.75 -3.26 14.57
C ALA A 73 -8.98 -3.30 15.91
N ASP A 74 -8.47 -4.47 16.31
CA ASP A 74 -7.69 -4.63 17.55
C ASP A 74 -6.39 -3.78 17.53
N LEU A 75 -5.87 -3.49 16.33
CA LEU A 75 -4.66 -2.71 16.16
C LEU A 75 -4.90 -1.19 16.25
N VAL A 76 -6.13 -0.71 16.01
CA VAL A 76 -6.48 0.73 16.04
C VAL A 76 -6.09 1.40 17.36
N PRO A 77 -6.50 0.91 18.55
CA PRO A 77 -6.12 1.55 19.81
C PRO A 77 -4.60 1.56 20.03
N ILE A 78 -3.87 0.59 19.46
CA ILE A 78 -2.41 0.52 19.58
C ILE A 78 -1.74 1.60 18.72
N TRP A 79 -2.23 1.85 17.51
CA TRP A 79 -1.78 2.96 16.67
C TRP A 79 -2.03 4.31 17.34
N LEU A 80 -3.23 4.49 17.91
CA LEU A 80 -3.64 5.75 18.55
C LEU A 80 -2.93 6.04 19.87
N ALA A 81 -2.47 4.99 20.57
CA ALA A 81 -1.66 5.15 21.78
C ALA A 81 -0.21 5.58 21.48
N THR A 82 0.24 5.50 20.22
CA THR A 82 1.60 5.87 19.84
C THR A 82 1.63 7.38 19.49
N PRO A 83 2.49 8.19 20.13
CA PRO A 83 2.58 9.61 19.83
C PRO A 83 2.88 9.88 18.35
N MET A 84 2.25 10.91 17.78
CA MET A 84 2.59 11.40 16.46
C MET A 84 4.04 11.90 16.43
N GLN A 85 4.72 11.68 15.31
CA GLN A 85 6.13 11.97 15.12
C GLN A 85 6.37 13.35 14.51
N PHE A 86 5.40 13.88 13.77
CA PHE A 86 5.44 15.17 13.07
C PHE A 86 4.02 15.57 12.61
N GLU A 87 3.84 16.79 12.10
CA GLU A 87 2.53 17.26 11.64
C GLU A 87 2.13 16.57 10.31
N PRO A 88 0.85 16.20 10.10
CA PRO A 88 0.42 15.61 8.83
C PRO A 88 0.78 16.48 7.63
N GLY A 89 1.48 15.90 6.66
CA GLY A 89 1.95 16.56 5.44
C GLY A 89 3.31 17.26 5.56
N GLU A 90 3.89 17.37 6.76
CA GLU A 90 5.14 18.11 6.99
C GLU A 90 6.33 17.47 6.25
N LYS A 91 6.44 16.14 6.29
CA LYS A 91 7.52 15.38 5.63
C LYS A 91 7.07 13.97 5.29
N TRP A 92 7.92 13.29 4.52
CA TRP A 92 7.80 11.87 4.25
C TRP A 92 8.55 11.06 5.31
N GLN A 93 7.87 10.07 5.89
CA GLN A 93 8.48 9.06 6.74
C GLN A 93 7.67 7.78 6.68
N TYR A 94 8.31 6.69 6.24
CA TYR A 94 7.68 5.39 6.11
C TYR A 94 6.94 4.96 7.38
N CYS A 95 5.67 4.57 7.22
CA CYS A 95 4.79 4.21 8.32
C CYS A 95 3.88 3.04 7.91
N GLN A 96 3.98 1.93 8.66
CA GLN A 96 3.20 0.71 8.50
C GLN A 96 1.78 0.90 9.05
N SER A 97 1.68 1.59 10.19
CA SER A 97 0.41 1.83 10.89
C SER A 97 -0.58 2.59 10.00
N GLY A 98 -0.11 3.57 9.22
CA GLY A 98 -0.94 4.27 8.22
C GLY A 98 -1.52 3.36 7.14
N ILE A 99 -0.72 2.42 6.61
CA ILE A 99 -1.21 1.50 5.58
C ILE A 99 -2.18 0.46 6.16
N ASN A 100 -1.98 0.01 7.40
CA ASN A 100 -2.96 -0.84 8.07
C ASN A 100 -4.27 -0.09 8.37
N ALA A 101 -4.21 1.20 8.72
CA ALA A 101 -5.41 2.02 8.85
C ALA A 101 -6.17 2.12 7.52
N ALA A 102 -5.48 2.22 6.39
CA ALA A 102 -6.13 2.16 5.07
C ALA A 102 -6.83 0.81 4.83
N ALA A 103 -6.22 -0.31 5.18
CA ALA A 103 -6.89 -1.61 5.12
C ALA A 103 -8.12 -1.67 6.03
N ARG A 104 -8.05 -1.08 7.23
CA ARG A 104 -9.20 -1.02 8.16
C ARG A 104 -10.34 -0.16 7.59
N ILE A 105 -10.04 0.93 6.89
CA ILE A 105 -11.04 1.73 6.16
C ILE A 105 -11.78 0.88 5.11
N VAL A 106 -11.05 0.03 4.38
CA VAL A 106 -11.67 -0.90 3.42
C VAL A 106 -12.67 -1.82 4.10
N GLU A 107 -12.33 -2.38 5.27
CA GLU A 107 -13.26 -3.23 6.02
C GLU A 107 -14.53 -2.47 6.44
N VAL A 108 -14.36 -1.29 7.01
CA VAL A 108 -15.49 -0.48 7.50
C VAL A 108 -16.45 -0.11 6.35
N ILE A 109 -15.92 0.32 5.20
CA ILE A 109 -16.75 0.75 4.07
C ILE A 109 -17.39 -0.44 3.35
N SER A 110 -16.66 -1.55 3.20
CA SER A 110 -17.14 -2.70 2.44
C SER A 110 -18.01 -3.67 3.25
N GLY A 111 -17.88 -3.67 4.58
CA GLY A 111 -18.48 -4.67 5.46
C GLY A 111 -17.87 -6.07 5.35
N MET A 112 -16.73 -6.21 4.65
CA MET A 112 -15.98 -7.47 4.49
C MET A 112 -14.70 -7.41 5.31
N THR A 113 -14.16 -8.58 5.71
CA THR A 113 -12.77 -8.59 6.17
C THR A 113 -11.85 -8.23 5.01
N PHE A 114 -10.67 -7.68 5.31
CA PHE A 114 -9.82 -7.15 4.26
C PHE A 114 -9.27 -8.23 3.31
N ASP A 115 -9.02 -9.45 3.82
CA ASP A 115 -8.65 -10.60 2.99
C ASP A 115 -9.80 -11.04 2.07
N GLU A 116 -11.04 -11.10 2.57
CA GLU A 116 -12.23 -11.43 1.77
C GLU A 116 -12.47 -10.40 0.66
N PHE A 117 -12.35 -9.10 1.00
CA PHE A 117 -12.44 -8.03 0.02
C PHE A 117 -11.43 -8.21 -1.10
N LEU A 118 -10.15 -8.41 -0.76
CA LEU A 118 -9.11 -8.57 -1.76
C LEU A 118 -9.27 -9.84 -2.58
N GLN A 119 -9.65 -10.96 -1.96
CA GLN A 119 -9.92 -12.20 -2.67
C GLN A 119 -11.01 -11.98 -3.72
N LYS A 120 -12.17 -11.49 -3.29
CA LYS A 120 -13.36 -11.36 -4.14
C LYS A 120 -13.23 -10.26 -5.20
N ARG A 121 -12.58 -9.14 -4.85
CA ARG A 121 -12.60 -7.91 -5.67
C ARG A 121 -11.34 -7.70 -6.49
N VAL A 122 -10.21 -8.31 -6.10
CA VAL A 122 -8.92 -8.13 -6.76
C VAL A 122 -8.38 -9.46 -7.28
N PHE A 123 -8.22 -10.47 -6.41
CA PHE A 123 -7.50 -11.68 -6.77
C PHE A 123 -8.30 -12.61 -7.68
N ASP A 124 -9.57 -12.90 -7.37
CA ASP A 124 -10.43 -13.76 -8.20
C ASP A 124 -10.65 -13.15 -9.59
N PRO A 125 -11.02 -11.85 -9.74
CA PRO A 125 -11.21 -11.26 -11.07
C PRO A 125 -9.92 -11.21 -11.88
N LEU A 126 -8.77 -11.08 -11.21
CA LEU A 126 -7.46 -11.15 -11.84
C LEU A 126 -6.93 -12.57 -11.98
N GLY A 127 -7.63 -13.62 -11.54
CA GLY A 127 -7.14 -15.00 -11.60
C GLY A 127 -5.81 -15.22 -10.85
N MET A 128 -5.63 -14.57 -9.70
CA MET A 128 -4.44 -14.69 -8.83
C MET A 128 -4.66 -15.79 -7.78
N THR A 129 -4.69 -17.05 -8.24
CA THR A 129 -5.14 -18.21 -7.44
C THR A 129 -4.17 -18.68 -6.35
N ASN A 130 -2.95 -18.16 -6.30
CA ASN A 130 -1.92 -18.46 -5.31
C ASN A 130 -1.61 -17.24 -4.42
N THR A 131 -2.47 -16.22 -4.46
CA THR A 131 -2.31 -15.00 -3.67
C THR A 131 -3.29 -14.99 -2.51
N THR A 132 -2.77 -15.00 -1.28
CA THR A 132 -3.58 -15.13 -0.06
C THR A 132 -2.82 -14.63 1.17
N PHE A 133 -3.55 -14.25 2.23
CA PHE A 133 -2.99 -14.04 3.57
C PHE A 133 -2.83 -15.33 4.36
N TYR A 134 -3.55 -16.39 3.99
CA TYR A 134 -3.65 -17.63 4.74
C TYR A 134 -3.41 -18.82 3.80
N PRO A 135 -2.14 -19.19 3.56
CA PRO A 135 -1.81 -20.30 2.67
C PRO A 135 -2.38 -21.62 3.19
N THR A 136 -2.85 -22.47 2.27
CA THR A 136 -3.22 -23.86 2.56
C THR A 136 -1.97 -24.73 2.75
N ASP A 137 -2.13 -25.93 3.32
CA ASP A 137 -1.00 -26.87 3.50
C ASP A 137 -0.28 -27.16 2.18
N ALA A 138 -1.03 -27.37 1.09
CA ALA A 138 -0.47 -27.57 -0.25
C ALA A 138 0.27 -26.34 -0.80
N GLN A 139 -0.06 -25.13 -0.34
CA GLN A 139 0.68 -23.92 -0.69
C GLN A 139 1.94 -23.75 0.18
N TRP A 140 1.88 -24.17 1.45
CA TRP A 140 3.05 -24.20 2.33
C TRP A 140 4.14 -25.13 1.81
N GLU A 141 3.79 -26.29 1.24
CA GLU A 141 4.75 -27.22 0.63
C GLU A 141 5.51 -26.63 -0.58
N LYS A 142 4.92 -25.64 -1.25
CA LYS A 142 5.51 -24.99 -2.43
C LYS A 142 6.23 -23.69 -2.09
N MET A 143 6.36 -23.39 -0.80
CA MET A 143 6.92 -22.12 -0.36
C MET A 143 8.43 -22.06 -0.64
N ALA A 144 8.87 -20.93 -1.19
CA ALA A 144 10.29 -20.69 -1.37
C ALA A 144 11.02 -20.65 0.00
N THR A 145 12.16 -21.34 0.09
CA THR A 145 13.00 -21.34 1.29
C THR A 145 13.61 -19.96 1.52
N GLY A 146 13.36 -19.39 2.68
CA GLY A 146 14.02 -18.16 3.13
C GLY A 146 15.43 -18.45 3.65
N TYR A 147 16.36 -17.51 3.47
CA TYR A 147 17.72 -17.59 4.00
C TYR A 147 18.07 -16.34 4.79
N ALA A 148 18.83 -16.50 5.86
CA ALA A 148 19.42 -15.40 6.62
C ALA A 148 20.93 -15.58 6.75
N LYS A 149 21.65 -14.46 6.87
CA LYS A 149 23.10 -14.49 7.10
C LYS A 149 23.36 -14.88 8.56
N ASN A 150 24.08 -15.97 8.77
CA ASN A 150 24.60 -16.34 10.08
C ASN A 150 25.63 -15.27 10.52
N LYS A 151 25.46 -14.73 11.72
CA LYS A 151 26.27 -13.60 12.21
C LYS A 151 27.73 -13.95 12.48
N GLU A 152 28.00 -15.20 12.83
CA GLU A 152 29.35 -15.66 13.20
C GLU A 152 30.16 -16.09 11.98
N THR A 153 29.54 -16.88 11.11
CA THR A 153 30.21 -17.50 9.95
C THR A 153 30.06 -16.71 8.66
N GLY A 154 29.10 -15.77 8.62
CA GLY A 154 28.76 -15.00 7.41
C GLY A 154 28.05 -15.80 6.31
N LYS A 155 27.83 -17.11 6.48
CA LYS A 155 27.16 -17.98 5.50
C LYS A 155 25.64 -17.81 5.53
N LEU A 156 24.98 -18.08 4.42
CA LEU A 156 23.52 -18.15 4.36
C LEU A 156 23.02 -19.47 4.95
N VAL A 157 22.06 -19.40 5.85
CA VAL A 157 21.39 -20.55 6.44
C VAL A 157 19.90 -20.47 6.19
N ALA A 158 19.27 -21.60 5.91
CA ALA A 158 17.83 -21.68 5.74
C ALA A 158 17.14 -21.25 7.04
N VAL A 159 16.08 -20.46 6.93
CA VAL A 159 15.26 -20.02 8.05
C VAL A 159 13.79 -20.35 7.81
N PRO A 160 13.04 -20.72 8.87
CA PRO A 160 11.62 -20.96 8.73
C PRO A 160 10.91 -19.66 8.30
N PRO A 161 9.73 -19.78 7.65
CA PRO A 161 8.85 -18.64 7.42
C PRO A 161 8.55 -17.90 8.74
N ARG A 162 8.32 -16.59 8.66
CA ARG A 162 7.93 -15.81 9.84
C ARG A 162 6.60 -16.32 10.39
N GLY A 163 6.60 -16.74 11.65
CA GLY A 163 5.43 -17.33 12.31
C GLY A 163 4.25 -16.37 12.55
N ASP A 164 4.46 -15.07 12.34
CA ASP A 164 3.46 -14.02 12.55
C ASP A 164 2.49 -13.85 11.38
N PHE A 165 2.85 -14.37 10.20
CA PHE A 165 2.05 -14.29 8.98
C PHE A 165 1.57 -15.67 8.56
N GLY A 166 0.53 -15.72 7.71
CA GLY A 166 0.08 -16.98 7.13
C GLY A 166 -0.86 -17.82 7.99
N LYS A 167 -1.20 -17.35 9.21
CA LYS A 167 -2.07 -18.08 10.16
C LYS A 167 -3.42 -17.40 10.29
N ARG A 168 -4.49 -18.20 10.26
CA ARG A 168 -5.84 -17.73 10.62
C ARG A 168 -5.85 -17.24 12.07
N GLY A 169 -6.73 -16.28 12.37
CA GLY A 169 -6.76 -15.61 13.66
C GLY A 169 -5.67 -14.55 13.84
N ARG A 170 -4.94 -14.20 12.78
CA ARG A 170 -4.09 -13.00 12.70
C ARG A 170 -4.70 -12.02 11.70
N PRO A 171 -4.58 -10.70 11.93
CA PRO A 171 -5.18 -9.72 11.05
C PRO A 171 -4.53 -9.73 9.65
N PRO A 172 -5.31 -9.60 8.58
CA PRO A 172 -4.77 -9.40 7.22
C PRO A 172 -4.21 -7.99 7.10
N GLN A 173 -2.92 -7.82 7.36
CA GLN A 173 -2.31 -6.49 7.43
C GLN A 173 -2.13 -5.86 6.05
N GLY A 174 -2.64 -4.64 5.87
CA GLY A 174 -2.45 -3.82 4.67
C GLY A 174 -0.99 -3.53 4.33
N ASN A 175 -0.12 -3.65 5.32
CA ASN A 175 1.27 -3.27 5.23
C ASN A 175 2.20 -4.41 4.73
N GLY A 176 1.76 -5.67 4.80
CA GLY A 176 2.59 -6.87 4.65
C GLY A 176 1.88 -8.17 5.05
N GLY A 177 2.48 -9.32 4.75
CA GLY A 177 1.91 -10.63 5.08
C GLY A 177 1.17 -11.33 3.92
N LEU A 178 1.14 -10.73 2.74
CA LEU A 178 0.59 -11.35 1.54
C LEU A 178 1.57 -12.38 0.96
N TYR A 179 1.11 -13.61 0.81
CA TYR A 179 1.78 -14.66 0.06
C TYR A 179 1.29 -14.61 -1.38
N SER A 180 2.19 -14.79 -2.33
CA SER A 180 1.88 -14.76 -3.76
C SER A 180 2.99 -15.49 -4.53
N CYS A 181 2.83 -15.58 -5.85
CA CYS A 181 3.83 -16.08 -6.76
C CYS A 181 4.08 -15.09 -7.90
N ALA A 182 5.18 -15.27 -8.65
CA ALA A 182 5.53 -14.38 -9.75
C ALA A 182 4.40 -14.29 -10.79
N LYS A 183 3.80 -15.42 -11.16
CA LYS A 183 2.71 -15.49 -12.14
C LYS A 183 1.52 -14.61 -11.73
N ASP A 184 1.08 -14.71 -10.48
CA ASP A 184 -0.05 -13.94 -9.98
C ASP A 184 0.28 -12.45 -9.90
N TYR A 185 1.44 -12.12 -9.35
CA TYR A 185 1.82 -10.72 -9.16
C TYR A 185 2.07 -10.01 -10.49
N THR A 186 2.56 -10.72 -11.52
CA THR A 186 2.62 -10.19 -12.90
C THR A 186 1.23 -9.82 -13.42
N ARG A 187 0.17 -10.55 -13.07
CA ARG A 187 -1.21 -10.22 -13.49
C ARG A 187 -1.68 -8.92 -12.83
N PHE A 188 -1.38 -8.73 -11.54
CA PHE A 188 -1.63 -7.46 -10.85
C PHE A 188 -0.88 -6.29 -11.50
N CYS A 189 0.42 -6.45 -11.77
CA CYS A 189 1.22 -5.44 -12.45
C CYS A 189 0.68 -5.13 -13.86
N GLN A 190 0.32 -6.16 -14.64
CA GLN A 190 -0.22 -5.98 -15.98
C GLN A 190 -1.57 -5.25 -15.96
N MET A 191 -2.42 -5.50 -14.96
CA MET A 191 -3.66 -4.74 -14.77
C MET A 191 -3.40 -3.24 -14.62
N LEU A 192 -2.39 -2.86 -13.83
CA LEU A 192 -1.99 -1.46 -13.67
C LEU A 192 -1.42 -0.87 -14.96
N LEU A 193 -0.54 -1.59 -15.65
CA LEU A 193 0.02 -1.17 -16.94
C LEU A 193 -1.04 -0.98 -18.03
N ASN A 194 -2.12 -1.76 -17.96
CA ASN A 194 -3.27 -1.66 -18.87
C ASN A 194 -4.32 -0.62 -18.43
N GLY A 195 -3.97 0.31 -17.54
CA GLY A 195 -4.88 1.37 -17.10
C GLY A 195 -6.09 0.86 -16.31
N GLY A 196 -5.91 -0.22 -15.53
CA GLY A 196 -6.92 -0.71 -14.59
C GLY A 196 -7.68 -1.96 -15.05
N THR A 197 -7.24 -2.61 -16.14
CA THR A 197 -7.97 -3.73 -16.75
C THR A 197 -7.08 -4.92 -17.09
N LEU A 198 -7.61 -6.14 -17.00
CA LEU A 198 -6.93 -7.34 -17.49
C LEU A 198 -7.95 -8.37 -17.95
N ALA A 199 -7.72 -8.98 -19.13
CA ALA A 199 -8.57 -10.05 -19.67
C ALA A 199 -10.08 -9.72 -19.66
N GLY A 200 -10.44 -8.49 -20.05
CA GLY A 200 -11.83 -8.01 -20.10
C GLY A 200 -12.44 -7.66 -18.73
N LYS A 201 -11.71 -7.80 -17.62
CA LYS A 201 -12.13 -7.38 -16.29
C LYS A 201 -11.55 -6.01 -15.96
N ARG A 202 -12.40 -5.09 -15.49
CA ARG A 202 -11.99 -3.78 -14.96
C ARG A 202 -11.91 -3.84 -13.45
N ILE A 203 -10.76 -3.47 -12.91
CA ILE A 203 -10.51 -3.32 -11.46
C ILE A 203 -10.54 -1.85 -11.06
N LEU A 204 -9.91 -0.98 -11.87
CA LEU A 204 -9.86 0.46 -11.67
C LEU A 204 -10.24 1.22 -12.94
N SER A 205 -10.70 2.45 -12.77
CA SER A 205 -10.79 3.44 -13.85
C SER A 205 -9.37 3.88 -14.29
N PRO A 206 -9.19 4.32 -15.55
CA PRO A 206 -7.93 4.91 -15.98
C PRO A 206 -7.53 6.13 -15.13
N GLU A 207 -8.52 6.93 -14.70
CA GLU A 207 -8.35 8.08 -13.82
C GLU A 207 -7.80 7.66 -12.45
N ALA A 208 -8.32 6.60 -11.83
CA ALA A 208 -7.79 6.09 -10.57
C ALA A 208 -6.35 5.58 -10.71
N VAL A 209 -6.03 4.89 -11.80
CA VAL A 209 -4.64 4.46 -12.07
C VAL A 209 -3.72 5.67 -12.27
N LYS A 210 -4.19 6.71 -12.95
CA LYS A 210 -3.45 7.96 -13.11
C LYS A 210 -3.19 8.62 -11.75
N ILE A 211 -4.19 8.69 -10.88
CA ILE A 211 -4.03 9.24 -9.51
C ILE A 211 -3.01 8.39 -8.74
N LEU A 212 -3.18 7.06 -8.73
CA LEU A 212 -2.32 6.13 -7.99
C LEU A 212 -0.84 6.21 -8.43
N SER A 213 -0.59 6.49 -9.72
CA SER A 213 0.74 6.60 -10.31
C SER A 213 1.33 8.02 -10.30
N SER A 214 0.55 9.02 -9.84
CA SER A 214 1.00 10.41 -9.81
C SER A 214 1.95 10.67 -8.64
N ALA A 215 3.00 11.43 -8.91
CA ALA A 215 3.93 11.87 -7.86
C ALA A 215 3.24 12.82 -6.88
N LEU A 216 3.36 12.54 -5.58
CA LEU A 216 2.94 13.47 -4.55
C LEU A 216 3.88 14.68 -4.53
N ARG A 217 3.35 15.88 -4.79
CA ARG A 217 4.09 17.13 -4.59
C ARG A 217 3.96 17.55 -3.13
N LEU A 218 5.01 17.31 -2.35
CA LEU A 218 4.99 17.52 -0.89
C LEU A 218 5.24 18.96 -0.43
N LEU A 219 5.32 19.96 -1.31
CA LEU A 219 5.63 21.34 -0.91
C LEU A 219 4.86 22.37 -1.77
N PRO A 220 4.45 23.53 -1.20
CA PRO A 220 4.11 24.69 -2.02
C PRO A 220 5.36 25.14 -2.77
N GLU A 221 5.24 25.46 -4.06
CA GLU A 221 6.35 25.96 -4.87
C GLU A 221 6.87 27.28 -4.31
N SER A 222 7.91 27.22 -3.49
CA SER A 222 8.71 28.39 -3.16
C SER A 222 9.59 28.75 -4.36
N GLY A 223 9.04 29.61 -5.23
CA GLY A 223 9.82 30.63 -5.92
C GLY A 223 10.85 30.21 -6.98
N VAL A 224 10.84 28.98 -7.49
CA VAL A 224 11.63 28.67 -8.69
C VAL A 224 10.85 29.11 -9.92
N ARG A 225 11.19 30.30 -10.47
CA ARG A 225 10.78 30.68 -11.82
C ARG A 225 11.11 29.51 -12.76
N GLN A 226 10.10 28.86 -13.31
CA GLN A 226 10.27 28.00 -14.48
C GLN A 226 10.75 28.90 -15.63
N SER A 227 12.06 28.91 -15.89
CA SER A 227 12.55 29.30 -17.21
C SER A 227 12.04 28.24 -18.18
N ARG A 228 11.09 28.62 -19.03
CA ARG A 228 10.79 27.88 -20.26
C ARG A 228 12.06 27.87 -21.11
N GLN A 229 12.84 26.81 -21.03
CA GLN A 229 13.68 26.39 -22.14
C GLN A 229 12.92 25.32 -22.90
N GLU A 230 12.37 25.74 -24.04
CA GLU A 230 11.96 24.86 -25.12
C GLU A 230 13.12 23.93 -25.44
N LEU A 231 12.95 22.64 -25.12
CA LEU A 231 13.78 21.57 -25.65
C LEU A 231 13.52 21.48 -27.16
N ARG A 232 14.26 22.27 -27.95
CA ARG A 232 14.45 22.02 -29.37
C ARG A 232 15.19 20.69 -29.51
N LEU A 233 14.43 19.63 -29.78
CA LEU A 233 14.95 18.34 -30.22
C LEU A 233 15.61 18.50 -31.60
N GLY A 234 16.89 18.85 -31.59
CA GLY A 234 17.76 18.75 -32.76
C GLY A 234 18.18 17.29 -32.96
N HIS A 235 17.28 16.45 -33.47
CA HIS A 235 17.68 15.17 -34.04
C HIS A 235 18.31 15.44 -35.42
N ARG A 236 19.65 15.49 -35.47
CA ARG A 236 20.38 15.29 -36.72
C ARG A 236 20.20 13.83 -37.12
N CYS A 237 19.32 13.62 -38.10
CA CYS A 237 19.24 12.41 -38.88
C CYS A 237 20.49 12.35 -39.78
N LEU A 238 21.42 11.44 -39.49
CA LEU A 238 22.50 11.08 -40.41
C LEU A 238 21.93 10.05 -41.40
N CYS A 239 21.27 10.54 -42.45
CA CYS A 239 21.12 9.79 -43.69
C CYS A 239 22.39 10.03 -44.52
N ALA A 240 23.15 8.97 -44.78
CA ALA A 240 24.26 8.98 -45.72
C ALA A 240 23.86 8.16 -46.96
N GLU A 241 23.46 8.87 -48.01
CA GLU A 241 23.49 8.52 -49.44
C GLU A 241 23.73 9.86 -50.14
N GLY A 242 24.61 10.12 -51.11
CA GLY A 242 25.58 9.39 -51.92
C GLY A 242 26.04 10.32 -53.06
N ALA A 243 27.14 9.97 -53.74
CA ALA A 243 27.61 10.44 -55.06
C ALA A 243 28.29 11.83 -55.22
N ALA A 244 29.61 11.79 -55.45
CA ALA A 244 30.25 12.28 -56.68
C ALA A 244 31.53 11.45 -56.93
#